data_AF-A0A0R1GVA6-F1
#
_entry.id   AF-A0A0R1GVA6-F1
#
_cell.length_a   1.000
_cell.length_b   1.000
_cell.length_c   1.000
_cell.angle_alpha   90.00
_cell.angle_beta   90.00
_cell.angle_gamma   90.00
#
_symmetry.space_group_name_H-M   'P 1'
#
loop_
_entity.id
_entity.type
_entity.pdbx_description
1 polymer ?
#
loop_
_entity_poly.entity_id
_entity_poly.type
_entity_poly.pdbx_seq_one_letter_code
_entity_poly.pdbx_strand_id
1 'polypeptide(L)'
;MGFKITQKHFKNWVLIILSLIFVLLLSTGCQKPEVKTTALKQETILRGKGLISKAKMTTIVGQDKEYQFSGSSHGIRYTWQFAGKQVKNSVAQKLGLTLQQNVLQNIKRAANDAPYALAINVQDFALAAQPTLAITIPEKWHANHVVAVVKEHNQLHELPTAQAAIKTSAKKTILSFKLNITGRKIYLVAGQTTNKKLITQNKINETRTKLAVIQKESTKKSGKKITSAKANTGQPTKTASTKNSNAVTSTESSSTETVHKQARQQVKTVTISIECATLIGHTADVKEAKRAFVPQSGVILAPTTINLNKGDSVYDILVRATKKYGIQMESSYTPIYSSYYIEGINQLYEFDAGSLSGWMYSVNGWFPNYGVSEYTSLKNGDSISFSYTRNVGHDLGK
;
A
#
# COMPACT_ATOMS: atom_id res chain seq x y z
N MET A 1 43.83 2.64 77.24
CA MET A 1 43.63 2.38 75.80
C MET A 1 42.43 3.20 75.35
N GLY A 2 42.65 4.39 74.80
CA GLY A 2 41.56 5.31 74.44
C GLY A 2 41.92 6.06 73.16
N PHE A 3 41.47 5.54 72.03
CA PHE A 3 41.70 6.15 70.72
C PHE A 3 40.72 7.32 70.53
N LYS A 4 41.24 8.55 70.63
CA LYS A 4 40.52 9.76 70.23
C LYS A 4 40.39 9.79 68.71
N ILE A 5 39.21 9.43 68.20
CA ILE A 5 38.85 9.66 66.80
C ILE A 5 38.52 11.15 66.64
N THR A 6 39.35 11.87 65.91
CA THR A 6 39.17 13.30 65.60
C THR A 6 37.96 13.50 64.68
N GLN A 7 37.09 14.45 65.01
CA GLN A 7 35.83 14.77 64.32
C GLN A 7 35.92 14.95 62.80
N LYS A 8 37.11 15.24 62.27
CA LYS A 8 37.35 15.40 60.83
C LYS A 8 37.21 14.09 60.05
N HIS A 9 37.55 12.95 60.66
CA HIS A 9 37.40 11.64 60.03
C HIS A 9 35.94 11.15 60.02
N PHE A 10 35.14 11.54 61.02
CA PHE A 10 33.71 11.20 61.09
C PHE A 10 32.90 11.91 59.99
N LYS A 11 33.17 13.20 59.74
CA LYS A 11 32.52 13.95 58.64
C LYS A 11 32.83 13.38 57.26
N ASN A 12 34.07 12.96 57.01
CA ASN A 12 34.46 12.35 55.74
C ASN A 12 33.82 10.97 55.54
N TRP A 13 33.68 10.16 56.60
CA TRP A 13 32.96 8.88 56.52
C TRP A 13 31.45 9.05 56.29
N VAL A 14 30.82 10.04 56.93
CA VAL A 14 29.40 10.35 56.72
C VAL A 14 29.14 10.86 55.30
N LEU A 15 30.05 11.67 54.73
CA LEU A 15 29.96 12.13 53.33
C LEU A 15 30.15 11.00 52.31
N ILE A 16 31.04 10.04 52.57
CA ILE A 16 31.25 8.87 51.70
C ILE A 16 30.04 7.93 51.75
N ILE A 17 29.46 7.70 52.94
CA ILE A 17 28.25 6.87 53.12
C ILE A 17 27.01 7.55 52.51
N LEU A 18 26.87 8.88 52.61
CA LEU A 18 25.80 9.61 51.93
C LEU A 18 25.95 9.57 50.40
N SER A 19 27.18 9.61 49.87
CA SER A 19 27.42 9.52 48.43
C SER A 19 27.15 8.13 47.87
N LEU A 20 27.40 7.06 48.63
CA LEU A 20 27.08 5.68 48.27
C LEU A 20 25.57 5.41 48.30
N ILE A 21 24.83 6.04 49.22
CA ILE A 21 23.36 5.97 49.27
C ILE A 21 22.74 6.78 48.12
N PHE A 22 23.33 7.90 47.71
CA PHE A 22 22.87 8.70 46.58
C PHE A 22 23.17 8.04 45.21
N VAL A 23 24.25 7.27 45.10
CA VAL A 23 24.57 6.49 43.89
C VAL A 23 23.73 5.20 43.79
N LEU A 24 23.26 4.61 44.91
CA LEU A 24 22.31 3.49 44.86
C LEU A 24 20.89 3.94 44.44
N LEU A 25 20.48 5.18 44.74
CA LEU A 25 19.16 5.71 44.39
C LEU A 25 19.00 6.16 42.93
N LEU A 26 20.11 6.33 42.18
CA LEU A 26 20.08 6.66 40.74
C LEU A 26 20.06 5.43 39.81
N SER A 27 20.01 4.21 40.36
CA SER A 27 19.83 2.98 39.58
C SER A 27 18.38 2.51 39.47
N THR A 28 17.41 3.29 40.00
CA THR A 28 16.01 3.15 39.60
C THR A 28 15.84 3.76 38.22
N GLY A 29 16.43 3.08 37.23
CA GLY A 29 15.92 3.14 35.88
C GLY A 29 14.42 2.94 35.99
N CYS A 30 13.68 3.97 35.60
CA CYS A 30 12.24 3.93 35.50
C CYS A 30 11.94 2.83 34.46
N GLN A 31 11.91 1.57 34.90
CA GLN A 31 11.35 0.47 34.15
C GLN A 31 9.89 0.84 34.04
N LYS A 32 9.58 1.45 32.88
CA LYS A 32 8.23 1.67 32.42
C LYS A 32 7.48 0.37 32.74
N PRO A 33 6.45 0.40 33.59
CA PRO A 33 5.82 -0.82 34.06
C PRO A 33 5.45 -1.62 32.83
N GLU A 34 5.99 -2.84 32.73
CA GLU A 34 5.69 -3.73 31.63
C GLU A 34 4.21 -4.08 31.78
N VAL A 35 3.37 -3.35 31.04
CA VAL A 35 1.92 -3.57 31.04
C VAL A 35 1.71 -4.97 30.49
N LYS A 36 1.55 -5.95 31.39
CA LYS A 36 1.20 -7.33 31.04
C LYS A 36 -0.07 -7.29 30.21
N THR A 37 0.12 -7.37 28.90
CA THR A 37 -0.99 -7.31 27.95
C THR A 37 -1.62 -8.68 27.89
N THR A 38 -2.88 -8.79 28.31
CA THR A 38 -3.62 -10.05 28.20
C THR A 38 -3.73 -10.49 26.75
N ALA A 39 -3.42 -11.75 26.47
CA ALA A 39 -3.53 -12.35 25.15
C ALA A 39 -4.97 -12.25 24.59
N LEU A 40 -5.08 -12.05 23.27
CA LEU A 40 -6.37 -12.09 22.59
C LEU A 40 -6.91 -13.53 22.58
N LYS A 41 -8.19 -13.64 22.92
CA LYS A 41 -8.95 -14.89 22.74
C LYS A 41 -9.27 -15.08 21.26
N GLN A 42 -9.43 -16.33 20.83
CA GLN A 42 -9.86 -16.66 19.47
C GLN A 42 -11.23 -16.08 19.14
N GLU A 43 -12.08 -15.84 20.13
CA GLU A 43 -13.33 -15.11 19.95
C GLU A 43 -13.36 -13.90 20.87
N THR A 44 -13.57 -12.73 20.27
CA THR A 44 -13.62 -11.45 20.98
C THR A 44 -14.86 -10.67 20.56
N ILE A 45 -15.69 -10.29 21.53
CA ILE A 45 -16.82 -9.38 21.28
C ILE A 45 -16.30 -7.94 21.32
N LEU A 46 -16.53 -7.20 20.23
CA LEU A 46 -16.15 -5.81 20.07
C LEU A 46 -17.02 -4.90 20.93
N ARG A 47 -16.41 -3.88 21.53
CA ARG A 47 -17.08 -2.84 22.31
C ARG A 47 -16.81 -1.47 21.69
N GLY A 48 -17.78 -0.55 21.80
CA GLY A 48 -17.65 0.83 21.32
C GLY A 48 -17.22 0.92 19.85
N LYS A 49 -16.16 1.68 19.56
CA LYS A 49 -15.60 1.83 18.21
C LYS A 49 -14.83 0.59 17.69
N GLY A 50 -14.83 -0.52 18.44
CA GLY A 50 -14.14 -1.75 18.06
C GLY A 50 -12.62 -1.65 18.03
N LEU A 51 -12.03 -0.80 18.87
CA LEU A 51 -10.58 -0.62 18.93
C LEU A 51 -9.89 -1.83 19.58
N ILE A 52 -9.01 -2.49 18.81
CA ILE A 52 -8.06 -3.49 19.30
C ILE A 52 -6.66 -2.86 19.25
N SER A 53 -6.01 -2.76 20.40
CA SER A 53 -4.69 -2.11 20.48
C SER A 53 -3.61 -2.93 19.76
N LYS A 54 -2.55 -2.25 19.32
CA LYS A 54 -1.35 -2.90 18.77
C LYS A 54 -0.77 -3.96 19.72
N ALA A 55 -0.73 -3.66 21.02
CA ALA A 55 -0.23 -4.60 22.02
C ALA A 55 -1.06 -5.90 22.02
N LYS A 56 -2.39 -5.80 21.96
CA LYS A 56 -3.27 -6.97 21.86
C LYS A 56 -3.08 -7.72 20.54
N MET A 57 -3.02 -7.01 19.40
CA MET A 57 -2.76 -7.65 18.10
C MET A 57 -1.39 -8.34 18.02
N THR A 58 -0.40 -7.86 18.77
CA THR A 58 0.93 -8.49 18.83
C THR A 58 0.84 -9.91 19.40
N THR A 59 -0.11 -10.17 20.30
CA THR A 59 -0.27 -11.49 20.93
C THR A 59 -0.67 -12.59 19.96
N ILE A 60 -1.16 -12.26 18.76
CA ILE A 60 -1.63 -13.25 17.76
C ILE A 60 -0.70 -13.38 16.54
N VAL A 61 0.38 -12.59 16.48
CA VAL A 61 1.34 -12.59 15.37
C VAL A 61 1.94 -13.98 15.18
N GLY A 62 1.86 -14.52 13.97
CA GLY A 62 2.46 -15.81 13.60
C GLY A 62 1.75 -17.05 14.18
N GLN A 63 0.71 -16.90 15.00
CA GLN A 63 0.01 -18.05 15.58
C GLN A 63 -0.82 -18.80 14.52
N ASP A 64 -0.70 -20.12 14.47
CA ASP A 64 -1.47 -20.97 13.54
C ASP A 64 -2.91 -21.21 14.03
N LYS A 65 -3.63 -20.11 14.26
CA LYS A 65 -5.02 -20.08 14.77
C LYS A 65 -5.80 -18.96 14.08
N GLU A 66 -7.11 -19.14 14.01
CA GLU A 66 -8.04 -18.10 13.60
C GLU A 66 -8.53 -17.29 14.82
N TYR A 67 -8.64 -15.98 14.62
CA TYR A 67 -9.15 -15.02 15.60
C TYR A 67 -10.34 -14.25 15.03
N GLN A 68 -11.45 -14.29 15.74
CA GLN A 68 -12.72 -13.70 15.38
C GLN A 68 -13.06 -12.51 16.27
N PHE A 69 -13.45 -11.40 15.63
CA PHE A 69 -13.89 -10.20 16.32
C PHE A 69 -15.29 -9.83 15.88
N SER A 70 -16.25 -9.99 16.79
CA SER A 70 -17.68 -9.88 16.46
C SER A 70 -18.29 -8.61 17.04
N GLY A 71 -19.10 -7.92 16.26
CA GLY A 71 -19.87 -6.75 16.68
C GLY A 71 -21.26 -6.71 16.04
N SER A 72 -22.01 -5.66 16.33
CA SER A 72 -23.31 -5.42 15.73
C SER A 72 -23.53 -3.94 15.43
N SER A 73 -24.37 -3.65 14.44
CA SER A 73 -24.78 -2.31 14.04
C SER A 73 -26.20 -2.39 13.49
N HIS A 74 -27.14 -1.64 14.07
CA HIS A 74 -28.56 -1.61 13.65
C HIS A 74 -29.19 -3.00 13.46
N GLY A 75 -28.96 -3.93 14.41
CA GLY A 75 -29.50 -5.29 14.35
C GLY A 75 -28.76 -6.26 13.42
N ILE A 76 -27.83 -5.77 12.60
CA ILE A 76 -26.98 -6.59 11.72
C ILE A 76 -25.70 -6.95 12.48
N ARG A 77 -25.34 -8.24 12.49
CA ARG A 77 -24.11 -8.72 13.13
C ARG A 77 -22.98 -8.79 12.10
N TYR A 78 -21.76 -8.57 12.54
CA TYR A 78 -20.57 -8.74 11.72
C TYR A 78 -19.45 -9.41 12.52
N THR A 79 -18.61 -10.17 11.81
CA THR A 79 -17.47 -10.89 12.37
C THR A 79 -16.27 -10.71 11.45
N TRP A 80 -15.20 -10.16 11.99
CA TRP A 80 -13.89 -10.13 11.35
C TRP A 80 -13.14 -11.41 11.66
N GLN A 81 -12.53 -12.04 10.67
CA GLN A 81 -11.73 -13.25 10.82
C GLN A 81 -10.30 -12.96 10.36
N PHE A 82 -9.34 -13.12 11.28
CA PHE A 82 -7.91 -12.99 11.02
C PHE A 82 -7.22 -14.33 11.26
N ALA A 83 -6.43 -14.79 10.29
CA ALA A 83 -5.48 -15.88 10.52
C ALA A 83 -4.23 -15.31 11.20
N GLY A 84 -3.93 -15.74 12.44
CA GLY A 84 -2.76 -15.23 13.20
C GLY A 84 -1.44 -15.38 12.44
N LYS A 85 -1.30 -16.47 11.67
CA LYS A 85 -0.16 -16.77 10.80
C LYS A 85 0.08 -15.72 9.72
N GLN A 86 -0.97 -15.01 9.29
CA GLN A 86 -0.88 -13.93 8.31
C GLN A 86 -0.62 -12.56 8.95
N VAL A 87 -0.80 -12.44 10.27
CA VAL A 87 -0.50 -11.21 11.01
C VAL A 87 1.00 -11.13 11.22
N LYS A 88 1.68 -10.29 10.41
CA LYS A 88 3.15 -10.10 10.48
C LYS A 88 3.54 -8.81 11.19
N ASN A 89 2.82 -7.72 10.88
CA ASN A 89 3.07 -6.40 11.45
C ASN A 89 1.88 -5.99 12.30
N SER A 90 2.06 -6.01 13.63
CA SER A 90 0.99 -5.61 14.54
C SER A 90 0.77 -4.09 14.49
N VAL A 91 -0.46 -3.70 14.18
CA VAL A 91 -0.95 -2.32 14.24
C VAL A 91 -2.31 -2.31 14.92
N ALA A 92 -2.72 -1.16 15.49
CA ALA A 92 -4.03 -1.06 16.12
C ALA A 92 -5.14 -1.23 15.06
N GLN A 93 -6.19 -1.98 15.39
CA GLN A 93 -7.31 -2.24 14.48
C GLN A 93 -8.55 -1.48 14.97
N LYS A 94 -9.25 -0.78 14.06
CA LYS A 94 -10.51 -0.08 14.36
C LYS A 94 -11.68 -0.87 13.76
N LEU A 95 -11.99 -2.00 14.36
CA LEU A 95 -12.88 -3.03 13.81
C LEU A 95 -14.38 -2.70 13.95
N GLY A 96 -14.74 -1.56 14.52
CA GLY A 96 -16.14 -1.13 14.58
C GLY A 96 -16.68 -0.77 13.20
N LEU A 97 -17.81 -1.35 12.82
CA LEU A 97 -18.50 -1.07 11.55
C LEU A 97 -19.81 -0.34 11.76
N THR A 98 -20.14 0.55 10.81
CA THR A 98 -21.52 1.05 10.66
C THR A 98 -22.13 0.41 9.43
N LEU A 99 -23.26 -0.29 9.64
CA LEU A 99 -23.98 -1.02 8.61
C LEU A 99 -25.34 -0.36 8.36
N GLN A 100 -25.71 -0.16 7.09
CA GLN A 100 -26.93 0.54 6.69
C GLN A 100 -27.58 -0.14 5.48
N GLN A 101 -28.88 -0.42 5.57
CA GLN A 101 -29.69 -0.97 4.46
C GLN A 101 -30.65 0.08 3.86
N ASN A 102 -30.85 1.21 4.52
CA ASN A 102 -31.73 2.29 4.11
C ASN A 102 -31.03 3.31 3.20
N VAL A 103 -31.81 4.05 2.40
CA VAL A 103 -31.31 5.14 1.53
C VAL A 103 -30.28 4.67 0.48
N LEU A 104 -30.45 3.45 -0.05
CA LEU A 104 -29.54 2.84 -1.05
C LEU A 104 -30.14 2.72 -2.45
N GLN A 105 -31.27 3.38 -2.75
CA GLN A 105 -31.96 3.23 -4.04
C GLN A 105 -31.08 3.61 -5.23
N ASN A 106 -30.26 4.66 -5.09
CA ASN A 106 -29.33 5.06 -6.15
C ASN A 106 -28.22 4.03 -6.38
N ILE A 107 -27.79 3.32 -5.33
CA ILE A 107 -26.80 2.24 -5.44
C ILE A 107 -27.43 1.04 -6.14
N LYS A 108 -28.64 0.65 -5.72
CA LYS A 108 -29.42 -0.43 -6.34
C LYS A 108 -29.64 -0.18 -7.83
N ARG A 109 -30.10 1.01 -8.19
CA ARG A 109 -30.32 1.43 -9.59
C ARG A 109 -29.02 1.38 -10.41
N ALA A 110 -27.93 1.95 -9.88
CA ALA A 110 -26.63 1.93 -10.55
C ALA A 110 -26.07 0.51 -10.71
N ALA A 111 -26.44 -0.40 -9.81
CA ALA A 111 -26.14 -1.83 -9.90
C ALA A 111 -27.25 -2.60 -10.62
N ASN A 112 -27.73 -2.03 -11.73
CA ASN A 112 -28.70 -2.68 -12.60
C ASN A 112 -29.98 -3.11 -11.85
N ASP A 113 -30.55 -2.15 -11.11
CA ASP A 113 -31.77 -2.32 -10.31
C ASP A 113 -31.71 -3.52 -9.34
N ALA A 114 -30.55 -3.74 -8.75
CA ALA A 114 -30.36 -4.83 -7.80
C ALA A 114 -31.37 -4.76 -6.64
N PRO A 115 -32.01 -5.86 -6.26
CA PRO A 115 -33.05 -5.85 -5.22
C PRO A 115 -32.47 -5.54 -3.84
N TYR A 116 -31.21 -5.91 -3.58
CA TYR A 116 -30.58 -5.78 -2.28
C TYR A 116 -29.28 -5.00 -2.34
N ALA A 117 -29.05 -4.19 -1.31
CA ALA A 117 -27.79 -3.49 -1.09
C ALA A 117 -27.56 -3.32 0.41
N LEU A 118 -26.30 -3.35 0.83
CA LEU A 118 -25.86 -3.03 2.19
C LEU A 118 -24.65 -2.10 2.09
N ALA A 119 -24.73 -0.94 2.73
CA ALA A 119 -23.57 -0.06 2.90
C ALA A 119 -22.81 -0.40 4.18
N ILE A 120 -21.48 -0.41 4.05
CA ILE A 120 -20.53 -0.74 5.10
C ILE A 120 -19.56 0.45 5.18
N ASN A 121 -19.60 1.18 6.29
CA ASN A 121 -18.57 2.18 6.58
C ASN A 121 -17.47 1.51 7.40
N VAL A 122 -16.32 1.33 6.75
CA VAL A 122 -15.11 0.84 7.41
C VAL A 122 -14.31 2.05 7.89
N GLN A 123 -13.93 2.06 9.16
CA GLN A 123 -13.07 3.12 9.71
C GLN A 123 -11.72 3.15 8.99
N ASP A 124 -11.04 4.29 9.02
CA ASP A 124 -9.71 4.43 8.44
C ASP A 124 -8.61 3.94 9.40
N PHE A 125 -7.88 2.90 8.97
CA PHE A 125 -6.75 2.29 9.67
C PHE A 125 -6.03 1.28 8.78
N ALA A 126 -4.74 1.02 9.05
CA ALA A 126 -3.99 -0.04 8.40
C ALA A 126 -4.42 -1.44 8.90
N LEU A 127 -4.68 -2.37 7.99
CA LEU A 127 -5.00 -3.75 8.33
C LEU A 127 -3.75 -4.51 8.78
N ALA A 128 -3.85 -5.28 9.86
CA ALA A 128 -2.73 -6.08 10.37
C ALA A 128 -2.45 -7.34 9.52
N ALA A 129 -3.46 -7.79 8.76
CA ALA A 129 -3.43 -8.81 7.71
C ALA A 129 -4.73 -8.67 6.89
N GLN A 130 -4.90 -9.38 5.78
CA GLN A 130 -6.15 -9.43 5.03
C GLN A 130 -7.20 -10.25 5.80
N PRO A 131 -8.28 -9.66 6.34
CA PRO A 131 -9.31 -10.44 7.02
C PRO A 131 -10.41 -10.87 6.05
N THR A 132 -11.15 -11.89 6.47
CA THR A 132 -12.50 -12.16 5.94
C THR A 132 -13.52 -11.46 6.84
N LEU A 133 -14.42 -10.68 6.25
CA LEU A 133 -15.56 -10.12 6.95
C LEU A 133 -16.82 -10.93 6.64
N ALA A 134 -17.49 -11.44 7.66
CA ALA A 134 -18.79 -12.08 7.56
C ALA A 134 -19.86 -11.17 8.18
N ILE A 135 -20.94 -10.90 7.43
CA ILE A 135 -22.06 -10.07 7.86
C ILE A 135 -23.32 -10.91 7.87
N THR A 136 -24.00 -10.97 9.02
CA THR A 136 -25.26 -11.68 9.20
C THR A 136 -26.41 -10.69 9.30
N ILE A 137 -27.22 -10.67 8.25
CA ILE A 137 -28.45 -9.89 8.17
C ILE A 137 -29.60 -10.76 8.69
N PRO A 138 -30.42 -10.29 9.66
CA PRO A 138 -31.50 -11.06 10.27
C PRO A 138 -32.74 -11.17 9.37
N GLU A 139 -32.54 -11.24 8.05
CA GLU A 139 -33.59 -11.41 7.07
C GLU A 139 -33.08 -12.26 5.90
N LYS A 140 -34.00 -12.94 5.20
CA LYS A 140 -33.67 -13.71 4.00
C LYS A 140 -33.70 -12.79 2.78
N TRP A 141 -32.56 -12.67 2.09
CA TRP A 141 -32.47 -12.09 0.77
C TRP A 141 -32.72 -13.18 -0.27
N HIS A 142 -33.58 -12.89 -1.24
CA HIS A 142 -33.82 -13.78 -2.38
C HIS A 142 -32.77 -13.54 -3.48
N ALA A 143 -31.50 -13.80 -3.14
CA ALA A 143 -30.35 -13.57 -3.99
C ALA A 143 -29.39 -14.76 -3.94
N ASN A 144 -28.76 -15.09 -5.07
CA ASN A 144 -27.73 -16.12 -5.20
C ASN A 144 -26.38 -15.55 -5.67
N HIS A 145 -26.32 -14.25 -5.96
CA HIS A 145 -25.11 -13.55 -6.36
C HIS A 145 -24.95 -12.25 -5.57
N VAL A 146 -23.72 -11.93 -5.18
CA VAL A 146 -23.36 -10.69 -4.48
C VAL A 146 -22.03 -10.18 -5.01
N VAL A 147 -21.91 -8.85 -5.11
CA VAL A 147 -20.66 -8.16 -5.47
C VAL A 147 -20.35 -7.12 -4.40
N ALA A 148 -19.06 -6.98 -4.08
CA ALA A 148 -18.58 -5.86 -3.30
C ALA A 148 -18.15 -4.74 -4.25
N VAL A 149 -18.61 -3.51 -4.00
CA VAL A 149 -18.32 -2.35 -4.84
C VAL A 149 -17.96 -1.13 -4.00
N VAL A 150 -17.22 -0.21 -4.61
CA VAL A 150 -17.06 1.18 -4.13
C VAL A 150 -17.75 2.14 -5.08
N LYS A 151 -18.12 3.31 -4.59
CA LYS A 151 -18.69 4.38 -5.41
C LYS A 151 -17.66 5.50 -5.57
N GLU A 152 -17.24 5.77 -6.80
CA GLU A 152 -16.30 6.84 -7.17
C GLU A 152 -16.87 7.61 -8.36
N HIS A 153 -16.79 8.95 -8.34
CA HIS A 153 -17.34 9.81 -9.41
C HIS A 153 -18.77 9.44 -9.85
N ASN A 154 -19.62 9.07 -8.88
CA ASN A 154 -20.99 8.61 -9.08
C ASN A 154 -21.16 7.26 -9.83
N GLN A 155 -20.08 6.54 -10.12
CA GLN A 155 -20.07 5.20 -10.72
C GLN A 155 -19.72 4.12 -9.69
N LEU A 156 -20.19 2.90 -9.92
CA LEU A 156 -19.87 1.74 -9.08
C LEU A 156 -18.72 0.95 -9.70
N HIS A 157 -17.69 0.69 -8.90
CA HIS A 157 -16.54 -0.10 -9.27
C HIS A 157 -16.49 -1.37 -8.42
N GLU A 158 -16.46 -2.52 -9.09
CA GLU A 158 -16.36 -3.82 -8.43
C GLU A 158 -15.00 -4.00 -7.76
N LEU A 159 -14.99 -4.67 -6.60
CA LEU A 159 -13.80 -5.10 -5.89
C LEU A 159 -13.59 -6.60 -6.16
N PRO A 160 -12.97 -7.00 -7.29
CA PRO A 160 -12.88 -8.41 -7.68
C PRO A 160 -12.13 -9.26 -6.63
N THR A 161 -11.12 -8.68 -5.98
CA THR A 161 -10.33 -9.34 -4.94
C THR A 161 -11.10 -9.57 -3.64
N ALA A 162 -12.29 -8.98 -3.49
CA ALA A 162 -13.12 -9.17 -2.31
C ALA A 162 -13.74 -10.57 -2.25
N GLN A 163 -13.85 -11.28 -3.38
CA GLN A 163 -14.39 -12.66 -3.43
C GLN A 163 -15.71 -12.78 -2.65
N ALA A 164 -16.63 -11.84 -2.92
CA ALA A 164 -17.88 -11.76 -2.17
C ALA A 164 -18.75 -13.00 -2.42
N ALA A 165 -19.27 -13.57 -1.34
CA ALA A 165 -20.14 -14.74 -1.37
C ALA A 165 -21.37 -14.50 -0.51
N ILE A 166 -22.47 -15.14 -0.90
CA ILE A 166 -23.76 -15.07 -0.22
C ILE A 166 -24.23 -16.47 0.15
N LYS A 167 -24.67 -16.64 1.39
CA LYS A 167 -25.34 -17.84 1.89
C LYS A 167 -26.65 -17.44 2.56
N THR A 168 -27.76 -18.01 2.12
CA THR A 168 -29.09 -17.68 2.63
C THR A 168 -29.69 -18.87 3.35
N SER A 169 -30.37 -18.63 4.47
CA SER A 169 -31.25 -19.61 5.11
C SER A 169 -32.65 -19.02 5.35
N ALA A 170 -33.55 -19.77 5.97
CA ALA A 170 -34.96 -19.36 6.14
C ALA A 170 -35.14 -18.00 6.85
N LYS A 171 -34.24 -17.63 7.77
CA LYS A 171 -34.38 -16.44 8.63
C LYS A 171 -33.21 -15.45 8.54
N LYS A 172 -32.20 -15.72 7.73
CA LYS A 172 -30.99 -14.88 7.67
C LYS A 172 -30.24 -14.98 6.35
N THR A 173 -29.45 -13.97 6.08
CA THR A 173 -28.50 -13.89 4.97
C THR A 173 -27.12 -13.65 5.54
N ILE A 174 -26.15 -14.44 5.11
CA ILE A 174 -24.74 -14.27 5.45
C ILE A 174 -24.00 -13.84 4.18
N LEU A 175 -23.39 -12.66 4.24
CA LEU A 175 -22.50 -12.15 3.22
C LEU A 175 -21.07 -12.27 3.73
N SER A 176 -20.16 -12.85 2.95
CA SER A 176 -18.75 -12.98 3.32
C SER A 176 -17.85 -12.47 2.22
N PHE A 177 -16.83 -11.69 2.56
CA PHE A 177 -15.86 -11.19 1.59
C PHE A 177 -14.52 -10.88 2.26
N LYS A 178 -13.43 -10.97 1.49
CA LYS A 178 -12.10 -10.51 1.90
C LYS A 178 -12.03 -8.99 1.83
N LEU A 179 -11.49 -8.37 2.87
CA LEU A 179 -11.36 -6.91 2.91
C LEU A 179 -9.91 -6.50 2.64
N ASN A 180 -9.71 -5.70 1.59
CA ASN A 180 -8.38 -5.22 1.20
C ASN A 180 -8.20 -3.71 1.39
N ILE A 181 -9.30 -3.02 1.68
CA ILE A 181 -9.39 -1.56 1.74
C ILE A 181 -10.15 -1.12 3.00
N THR A 182 -9.71 -0.04 3.61
CA THR A 182 -10.33 0.60 4.79
C THR A 182 -10.56 2.08 4.49
N GLY A 183 -11.13 2.82 5.44
CA GLY A 183 -11.31 4.28 5.32
C GLY A 183 -12.34 4.73 4.27
N ARG A 184 -13.11 3.81 3.69
CA ARG A 184 -14.12 4.13 2.68
C ARG A 184 -15.40 3.33 2.84
N LYS A 185 -16.46 3.86 2.23
CA LYS A 185 -17.77 3.22 2.19
C LYS A 185 -17.79 2.16 1.10
N ILE A 186 -18.03 0.91 1.49
CA ILE A 186 -18.17 -0.24 0.61
C ILE A 186 -19.65 -0.59 0.54
N TYR A 187 -20.10 -1.06 -0.61
CA TYR A 187 -21.46 -1.56 -0.78
C TYR A 187 -21.40 -3.03 -1.18
N LEU A 188 -22.17 -3.87 -0.49
CA LEU A 188 -22.49 -5.21 -0.96
C LEU A 188 -23.82 -5.14 -1.69
N VAL A 189 -23.81 -5.49 -2.97
CA VAL A 189 -25.00 -5.45 -3.81
C VAL A 189 -25.34 -6.86 -4.25
N ALA A 190 -26.58 -7.28 -4.06
CA ALA A 190 -26.99 -8.67 -4.26
C ALA A 190 -28.30 -8.78 -5.05
N GLY A 191 -28.40 -9.86 -5.81
CA GLY A 191 -29.55 -10.17 -6.64
C GLY A 191 -29.49 -11.60 -7.19
N GLN A 192 -30.32 -11.87 -8.18
CA GLN A 192 -30.25 -13.14 -8.91
C GLN A 192 -29.29 -13.04 -10.10
N THR A 193 -28.50 -14.09 -10.33
CA THR A 193 -27.78 -14.31 -11.59
C THR A 193 -28.80 -14.56 -12.70
N THR A 194 -29.28 -13.49 -13.32
CA THR A 194 -29.87 -13.55 -14.65
C THR A 194 -28.77 -13.25 -15.67
N ASN A 195 -29.00 -13.36 -16.98
CA ASN A 195 -28.03 -13.00 -18.03
C ASN A 195 -27.53 -11.52 -17.97
N LYS A 196 -27.92 -10.74 -16.96
CA LYS A 196 -27.54 -9.34 -16.73
C LYS A 196 -26.58 -9.26 -15.54
N LYS A 197 -25.33 -8.83 -15.77
CA LYS A 197 -24.34 -8.62 -14.71
C LYS A 197 -24.80 -7.50 -13.76
N LEU A 198 -24.66 -7.68 -12.45
CA LEU A 198 -25.03 -6.68 -11.43
C LEU A 198 -24.32 -5.34 -11.63
N ILE A 199 -23.08 -5.38 -12.11
CA ILE A 199 -22.32 -4.19 -12.48
C ILE A 199 -21.88 -4.35 -13.93
N THR A 200 -22.43 -3.52 -14.81
CA THR A 200 -21.87 -3.36 -16.15
C THR A 200 -20.69 -2.42 -15.99
N GLN A 201 -19.46 -2.94 -16.04
CA GLN A 201 -18.33 -2.04 -16.30
C GLN A 201 -18.63 -1.36 -17.62
N ASN A 202 -18.66 -0.02 -17.63
CA ASN A 202 -18.88 0.73 -18.86
C ASN A 202 -17.82 0.30 -19.89
N LYS A 203 -18.19 -0.61 -20.79
CA LYS A 203 -17.58 -0.69 -22.10
C LYS A 203 -17.87 0.64 -22.76
N ILE A 204 -16.88 1.53 -22.77
CA ILE A 204 -16.86 2.69 -23.68
C ILE A 204 -16.80 2.23 -25.17
N ASN A 205 -16.79 0.92 -25.44
CA ASN A 205 -16.46 0.36 -26.75
C ASN A 205 -17.63 -0.19 -27.59
N GLU A 206 -18.90 0.16 -27.34
CA GLU A 206 -20.01 -0.35 -28.19
C GLU A 206 -20.95 0.72 -28.79
N THR A 207 -20.52 1.99 -28.86
CA THR A 207 -21.26 3.02 -29.65
C THR A 207 -20.37 3.93 -30.50
N ARG A 208 -19.27 3.39 -31.02
CA ARG A 208 -18.52 4.01 -32.14
C ARG A 208 -18.37 3.14 -33.39
N THR A 209 -18.73 1.85 -33.32
CA THR A 209 -18.65 0.95 -34.48
C THR A 209 -19.88 1.01 -35.41
N LYS A 210 -20.93 1.77 -35.05
CA LYS A 210 -22.13 1.96 -35.91
C LYS A 210 -22.23 3.31 -36.62
N LEU A 211 -21.24 4.20 -36.43
CA LEU A 211 -21.10 5.46 -37.19
C LEU A 211 -19.91 5.43 -38.17
N ALA A 212 -19.08 4.39 -38.15
CA ALA A 212 -17.94 4.22 -39.07
C ALA A 212 -18.25 3.36 -40.33
N VAL A 213 -19.49 2.86 -40.48
CA VAL A 213 -19.89 1.99 -41.61
C VAL A 213 -20.63 2.76 -42.73
N ILE A 214 -20.92 4.06 -42.57
CA ILE A 214 -21.60 4.88 -43.61
C ILE A 214 -20.64 5.80 -44.40
N GLN A 215 -19.31 5.71 -44.20
CA GLN A 215 -18.33 6.49 -44.98
C GLN A 215 -17.27 5.62 -45.68
N LYS A 216 -17.69 4.53 -46.31
CA LYS A 216 -16.89 3.82 -47.32
C LYS A 216 -17.73 3.49 -48.56
N GLU A 217 -18.41 4.49 -49.10
CA GLU A 217 -18.95 4.43 -50.45
C GLU A 217 -19.10 5.86 -51.03
N SER A 218 -17.98 6.45 -51.47
CA SER A 218 -17.94 7.49 -52.51
C SER A 218 -16.54 8.10 -52.64
N THR A 219 -15.62 7.38 -53.29
CA THR A 219 -14.53 8.03 -54.02
C THR A 219 -14.37 7.40 -55.39
N LYS A 220 -15.12 7.92 -56.36
CA LYS A 220 -14.68 7.92 -57.76
C LYS A 220 -15.10 9.22 -58.45
N LYS A 221 -14.08 9.85 -59.02
CA LYS A 221 -14.04 10.84 -60.11
C LYS A 221 -14.05 12.34 -59.80
N SER A 222 -12.97 12.93 -60.33
CA SER A 222 -12.81 14.27 -60.91
C SER A 222 -12.66 15.41 -59.89
N GLY A 223 -11.60 16.21 -59.85
CA GLY A 223 -10.64 16.57 -60.88
C GLY A 223 -10.69 18.08 -61.10
N LYS A 224 -9.56 18.79 -60.82
CA LYS A 224 -9.07 20.05 -61.41
C LYS A 224 -8.73 21.19 -60.41
N LYS A 225 -7.41 21.29 -60.15
CA LYS A 225 -6.46 22.43 -60.26
C LYS A 225 -6.91 23.86 -59.90
N ILE A 226 -6.09 24.53 -59.06
CA ILE A 226 -5.49 25.90 -59.15
C ILE A 226 -4.78 26.13 -57.78
N THR A 227 -3.46 25.93 -57.62
CA THR A 227 -2.27 26.82 -57.79
C THR A 227 -2.03 27.93 -56.76
N SER A 228 -0.75 27.98 -56.33
CA SER A 228 0.04 29.07 -55.67
C SER A 228 -0.22 29.32 -54.17
N ALA A 229 0.75 29.54 -53.28
CA ALA A 229 2.19 29.88 -53.36
C ALA A 229 2.93 29.34 -52.09
N LYS A 230 4.10 28.70 -52.21
CA LYS A 230 5.47 29.22 -51.97
C LYS A 230 5.70 29.84 -50.58
N ALA A 231 6.46 29.15 -49.72
CA ALA A 231 7.81 29.50 -49.22
C ALA A 231 7.72 29.93 -47.74
N ASN A 232 8.68 29.72 -46.84
CA ASN A 232 10.07 29.32 -46.99
C ASN A 232 10.57 28.65 -45.70
N THR A 233 11.48 27.70 -45.91
CA THR A 233 12.57 27.21 -45.07
C THR A 233 13.22 28.21 -44.09
N GLY A 234 13.70 27.68 -42.96
CA GLY A 234 14.67 28.34 -42.09
C GLY A 234 15.20 27.47 -40.95
N GLN A 235 15.96 26.41 -41.27
CA GLN A 235 17.11 25.98 -40.45
C GLN A 235 18.35 26.59 -41.11
N PRO A 236 19.47 26.87 -40.39
CA PRO A 236 20.42 25.79 -40.15
C PRO A 236 21.33 25.94 -38.88
N THR A 237 21.61 24.78 -38.27
CA THR A 237 22.92 24.25 -37.80
C THR A 237 23.88 24.93 -36.80
N LYS A 238 24.35 24.05 -35.89
CA LYS A 238 25.75 23.74 -35.46
C LYS A 238 26.44 24.72 -34.50
N THR A 239 27.06 24.19 -33.43
CA THR A 239 28.49 23.80 -33.42
C THR A 239 28.85 23.05 -32.13
N ALA A 240 29.79 22.12 -32.25
CA ALA A 240 30.36 21.23 -31.24
C ALA A 240 31.62 21.80 -30.57
N SER A 241 32.01 21.25 -29.41
CA SER A 241 33.40 21.06 -28.94
C SER A 241 33.37 20.57 -27.47
N THR A 242 34.27 19.80 -26.85
CA THR A 242 35.21 18.70 -27.14
C THR A 242 36.13 18.62 -25.90
N LYS A 243 36.30 17.41 -25.34
CA LYS A 243 37.44 16.87 -24.53
C LYS A 243 38.03 17.68 -23.35
N ASN A 244 38.29 17.03 -22.21
CA ASN A 244 39.59 16.35 -21.99
C ASN A 244 39.65 15.47 -20.72
N SER A 245 40.55 14.48 -20.79
CA SER A 245 40.91 13.45 -19.81
C SER A 245 42.03 13.89 -18.85
N ASN A 246 42.16 13.17 -17.72
CA ASN A 246 43.38 12.65 -17.03
C ASN A 246 42.99 12.33 -15.57
N ALA A 247 43.07 11.13 -14.97
CA ALA A 247 44.05 10.04 -14.91
C ALA A 247 45.31 10.30 -14.06
N VAL A 248 45.56 9.35 -13.13
CA VAL A 248 46.78 9.00 -12.37
C VAL A 248 46.98 9.69 -11.00
N THR A 249 47.53 9.12 -9.92
CA THR A 249 47.62 7.82 -9.20
C THR A 249 48.55 8.14 -7.99
N SER A 250 48.27 7.56 -6.81
CA SER A 250 49.19 7.22 -5.68
C SER A 250 50.11 8.29 -5.05
N THR A 251 50.14 8.37 -3.71
CA THR A 251 51.23 7.82 -2.87
C THR A 251 50.80 7.83 -1.39
N GLU A 252 51.11 6.73 -0.69
CA GLU A 252 50.98 6.50 0.75
C GLU A 252 51.90 7.42 1.58
N SER A 253 51.49 7.75 2.80
CA SER A 253 52.35 7.57 3.97
C SER A 253 51.57 7.67 5.29
N SER A 254 51.90 6.71 6.14
CA SER A 254 51.45 6.45 7.50
C SER A 254 51.86 7.55 8.48
N SER A 255 50.99 7.88 9.43
CA SER A 255 51.36 7.89 10.86
C SER A 255 50.18 8.20 11.79
N THR A 256 50.18 7.41 12.87
CA THR A 256 49.65 7.68 14.22
C THR A 256 48.14 7.67 14.48
N GLU A 257 47.74 6.55 15.06
CA GLU A 257 46.56 6.35 15.89
C GLU A 257 46.48 7.38 17.03
N THR A 258 45.35 8.07 17.12
CA THR A 258 44.82 8.55 18.39
C THR A 258 43.39 8.03 18.54
N VAL A 259 43.24 7.12 19.50
CA VAL A 259 42.02 6.44 19.87
C VAL A 259 41.04 7.43 20.51
N HIS A 260 40.07 7.91 19.72
CA HIS A 260 38.78 8.33 20.26
C HIS A 260 37.75 7.25 19.90
N LYS A 261 37.31 6.53 20.94
CA LYS A 261 36.22 5.55 20.89
C LYS A 261 34.89 6.29 20.68
N GLN A 262 34.69 6.82 19.48
CA GLN A 262 33.40 7.23 18.96
C GLN A 262 32.65 5.94 18.63
N ALA A 263 31.52 5.70 19.28
CA ALA A 263 30.64 4.59 18.94
C ALA A 263 30.29 4.71 17.44
N ARG A 264 30.86 3.83 16.60
CA ARG A 264 30.47 3.68 15.19
C ARG A 264 28.96 3.44 15.18
N GLN A 265 28.18 4.45 14.84
CA GLN A 265 26.77 4.24 14.51
C GLN A 265 26.77 3.28 13.32
N GLN A 266 26.28 2.06 13.51
CA GLN A 266 26.16 1.12 12.41
C GLN A 266 25.21 1.73 11.38
N VAL A 267 25.73 2.00 10.18
CA VAL A 267 24.95 2.47 9.04
C VAL A 267 24.00 1.35 8.66
N LYS A 268 22.71 1.55 8.89
CA LYS A 268 21.67 0.63 8.45
C LYS A 268 21.42 0.84 6.97
N THR A 269 21.10 -0.22 6.26
CA THR A 269 20.82 -0.18 4.83
C THR A 269 19.62 -1.06 4.50
N VAL A 270 19.01 -0.80 3.35
CA VAL A 270 18.01 -1.64 2.69
C VAL A 270 18.44 -1.87 1.25
N THR A 271 17.89 -2.88 0.60
CA THR A 271 18.09 -3.11 -0.84
C THR A 271 16.82 -2.73 -1.58
N ILE A 272 16.92 -1.95 -2.66
CA ILE A 272 15.77 -1.61 -3.53
C ILE A 272 16.03 -2.07 -4.96
N SER A 273 14.98 -2.54 -5.62
CA SER A 273 14.96 -2.87 -7.06
C SER A 273 13.72 -2.28 -7.73
N ILE A 274 13.82 -1.99 -9.03
CA ILE A 274 12.73 -1.44 -9.84
C ILE A 274 12.71 -2.19 -11.17
N GLU A 275 11.57 -2.78 -11.51
CA GLU A 275 11.42 -3.63 -12.69
C GLU A 275 10.06 -3.48 -13.38
N CYS A 276 10.04 -3.79 -14.67
CA CYS A 276 8.87 -3.86 -15.53
C CYS A 276 8.88 -5.15 -16.36
N ALA A 277 9.40 -6.25 -15.80
CA ALA A 277 9.53 -7.54 -16.47
C ALA A 277 8.20 -8.08 -17.04
N THR A 278 7.06 -7.71 -16.43
CA THR A 278 5.72 -8.06 -16.92
C THR A 278 5.40 -7.50 -18.32
N LEU A 279 6.14 -6.49 -18.79
CA LEU A 279 6.01 -5.89 -20.11
C LEU A 279 6.81 -6.64 -21.18
N ILE A 280 7.75 -7.51 -20.79
CA ILE A 280 8.54 -8.32 -21.74
C ILE A 280 7.59 -9.28 -22.47
N GLY A 281 7.66 -9.30 -23.80
CA GLY A 281 6.73 -10.07 -24.63
C GLY A 281 5.33 -9.46 -24.77
N HIS A 282 5.05 -8.35 -24.09
CA HIS A 282 3.77 -7.65 -24.07
C HIS A 282 3.88 -6.18 -24.50
N THR A 283 4.94 -5.83 -25.23
CA THR A 283 5.21 -4.45 -25.67
C THR A 283 4.11 -3.89 -26.58
N ALA A 284 3.32 -4.75 -27.23
CA ALA A 284 2.16 -4.34 -28.02
C ALA A 284 1.08 -3.66 -27.17
N ASP A 285 0.91 -4.08 -25.91
CA ASP A 285 -0.06 -3.53 -24.95
C ASP A 285 0.38 -2.14 -24.43
N VAL A 286 1.68 -1.87 -24.50
CA VAL A 286 2.28 -0.60 -24.07
C VAL A 286 2.01 0.48 -25.12
N LYS A 287 1.53 1.64 -24.68
CA LYS A 287 1.36 2.84 -25.52
C LYS A 287 2.64 3.09 -26.33
N GLU A 288 2.48 3.36 -27.61
CA GLU A 288 3.59 3.44 -28.57
C GLU A 288 4.72 4.37 -28.11
N ALA A 289 4.38 5.57 -27.66
CA ALA A 289 5.33 6.58 -27.17
C ALA A 289 6.11 6.15 -25.90
N LYS A 290 5.68 5.08 -25.23
CA LYS A 290 6.25 4.61 -23.97
C LYS A 290 7.17 3.38 -24.14
N ARG A 291 7.08 2.69 -25.29
CA ARG A 291 7.81 1.44 -25.55
C ARG A 291 9.34 1.58 -25.43
N ALA A 292 9.89 2.73 -25.81
CA ALA A 292 11.32 3.02 -25.72
C ALA A 292 11.85 3.03 -24.27
N PHE A 293 10.97 3.16 -23.27
CA PHE A 293 11.34 3.18 -21.87
C PHE A 293 11.24 1.81 -21.18
N VAL A 294 10.89 0.75 -21.92
CA VAL A 294 10.90 -0.63 -21.43
C VAL A 294 12.28 -1.23 -21.73
N PRO A 295 13.15 -1.48 -20.72
CA PRO A 295 14.43 -2.12 -20.94
C PRO A 295 14.22 -3.54 -21.46
N GLN A 296 15.11 -4.03 -22.33
CA GLN A 296 15.02 -5.40 -22.86
C GLN A 296 15.06 -6.47 -21.75
N SER A 297 15.80 -6.20 -20.67
CA SER A 297 15.87 -7.06 -19.49
C SER A 297 14.64 -6.95 -18.58
N GLY A 298 13.79 -5.94 -18.78
CA GLY A 298 12.73 -5.54 -17.85
C GLY A 298 13.24 -4.93 -16.53
N VAL A 299 14.55 -4.74 -16.36
CA VAL A 299 15.13 -4.19 -15.12
C VAL A 299 15.48 -2.72 -15.32
N ILE A 300 14.87 -1.84 -14.51
CA ILE A 300 15.12 -0.40 -14.51
C ILE A 300 16.23 -0.06 -13.49
N LEU A 301 16.14 -0.66 -12.30
CA LEU A 301 17.16 -0.58 -11.26
C LEU A 301 17.39 -1.98 -10.70
N ALA A 302 18.57 -2.53 -10.94
CA ALA A 302 18.99 -3.79 -10.31
C ALA A 302 19.04 -3.63 -8.77
N PRO A 303 18.95 -4.72 -7.98
CA PRO A 303 19.02 -4.67 -6.53
C PRO A 303 20.20 -3.82 -6.04
N THR A 304 19.87 -2.74 -5.34
CA THR A 304 20.81 -1.69 -4.99
C THR A 304 20.68 -1.33 -3.52
N THR A 305 21.80 -1.27 -2.81
CA THR A 305 21.85 -0.88 -1.40
C THR A 305 21.68 0.63 -1.24
N ILE A 306 20.76 1.03 -0.37
CA ILE A 306 20.46 2.41 0.00
C ILE A 306 20.54 2.55 1.53
N ASN A 307 21.12 3.65 2.00
CA ASN A 307 21.17 3.95 3.44
C ASN A 307 19.75 4.11 4.00
N LEU A 308 19.52 3.47 5.15
CA LEU A 308 18.28 3.53 5.90
C LEU A 308 18.45 4.48 7.08
N ASN A 309 17.80 5.64 7.00
CA ASN A 309 17.74 6.60 8.09
C ASN A 309 16.59 6.23 9.05
N LYS A 310 16.68 6.73 10.28
CA LYS A 310 15.63 6.53 11.27
C LYS A 310 14.35 7.23 10.80
N GLY A 311 13.27 6.45 10.65
CA GLY A 311 11.96 6.94 10.26
C GLY A 311 11.72 7.00 8.75
N ASP A 312 12.68 6.59 7.93
CA ASP A 312 12.48 6.48 6.48
C ASP A 312 11.27 5.59 6.18
N SER A 313 10.43 6.07 5.26
CA SER A 313 9.39 5.28 4.61
C SER A 313 9.91 4.58 3.36
N VAL A 314 9.15 3.62 2.82
CA VAL A 314 9.45 3.04 1.49
C VAL A 314 9.47 4.13 0.41
N TYR A 315 8.61 5.16 0.52
CA TYR A 315 8.63 6.32 -0.37
C TYR A 315 9.96 7.07 -0.31
N ASP A 316 10.50 7.32 0.89
CA ASP A 316 11.78 8.03 1.05
C ASP A 316 12.93 7.24 0.42
N ILE A 317 12.92 5.91 0.56
CA ILE A 317 13.90 5.04 -0.11
C ILE A 317 13.76 5.12 -1.63
N LEU A 318 12.54 5.06 -2.18
CA LEU A 318 12.30 5.18 -3.62
C LEU A 318 12.78 6.52 -4.17
N VAL A 319 12.40 7.64 -3.54
CA VAL A 319 12.81 9.00 -3.92
C VAL A 319 14.33 9.11 -3.93
N ARG A 320 14.99 8.57 -2.89
CA ARG A 320 16.46 8.62 -2.78
C ARG A 320 17.14 7.79 -3.85
N ALA A 321 16.65 6.59 -4.12
CA ALA A 321 17.20 5.72 -5.15
C ALA A 321 17.02 6.33 -6.55
N THR A 322 15.81 6.75 -6.90
CA THR A 322 15.50 7.32 -8.22
C THR A 322 16.30 8.60 -8.49
N LYS A 323 16.41 9.51 -7.52
CA LYS A 323 17.28 10.69 -7.62
C LYS A 323 18.76 10.34 -7.78
N LYS A 324 19.26 9.37 -7.00
CA LYS A 324 20.67 8.95 -7.06
C LYS A 324 21.06 8.38 -8.42
N TYR A 325 20.16 7.65 -9.07
CA TYR A 325 20.43 6.98 -10.35
C TYR A 325 19.82 7.69 -11.57
N GLY A 326 19.32 8.92 -11.40
CA GLY A 326 18.77 9.70 -12.51
C GLY A 326 17.53 9.07 -13.16
N ILE A 327 16.76 8.29 -12.39
CA ILE A 327 15.52 7.65 -12.86
C ILE A 327 14.38 8.63 -12.64
N GLN A 328 13.63 8.98 -13.69
CA GLN A 328 12.44 9.81 -13.53
C GLN A 328 11.41 9.10 -12.65
N MET A 329 10.77 9.84 -11.75
CA MET A 329 9.68 9.36 -10.91
C MET A 329 8.69 10.49 -10.67
N GLU A 330 7.41 10.16 -10.75
CA GLU A 330 6.31 11.06 -10.46
C GLU A 330 5.36 10.44 -9.43
N SER A 331 4.94 11.27 -8.50
CA SER A 331 4.02 10.92 -7.43
C SER A 331 3.15 12.11 -7.07
N SER A 332 1.93 11.82 -6.62
CA SER A 332 1.03 12.81 -6.04
C SER A 332 0.68 12.42 -4.62
N TYR A 333 0.62 13.42 -3.73
CA TYR A 333 0.08 13.19 -2.41
C TYR A 333 -1.43 12.98 -2.52
N THR A 334 -1.92 11.89 -1.96
CA THR A 334 -3.34 11.54 -1.97
C THR A 334 -3.89 11.72 -0.55
N PRO A 335 -4.58 12.84 -0.24
CA PRO A 335 -5.03 13.15 1.11
C PRO A 335 -5.92 12.05 1.72
N ILE A 336 -6.71 11.37 0.89
CA ILE A 336 -7.59 10.28 1.32
C ILE A 336 -6.83 9.03 1.79
N TYR A 337 -5.58 8.83 1.35
CA TYR A 337 -4.73 7.70 1.76
C TYR A 337 -3.58 8.12 2.67
N SER A 338 -3.49 9.42 3.00
CA SER A 338 -2.37 10.04 3.71
C SER A 338 -0.99 9.69 3.16
N SER A 339 -0.91 9.31 1.88
CA SER A 339 0.29 8.71 1.29
C SER A 339 0.52 9.23 -0.12
N TYR A 340 1.77 9.12 -0.58
CA TYR A 340 2.08 9.38 -1.98
C TYR A 340 1.66 8.18 -2.85
N TYR A 341 0.89 8.48 -3.89
CA TYR A 341 0.61 7.53 -4.96
C TYR A 341 1.70 7.65 -6.02
N ILE A 342 2.26 6.52 -6.45
CA ILE A 342 3.32 6.49 -7.47
C ILE A 342 2.67 6.37 -8.85
N GLU A 343 2.66 7.48 -9.57
CA GLU A 343 2.03 7.58 -10.89
C GLU A 343 2.91 6.99 -11.96
N GLY A 344 4.23 7.21 -11.88
CA GLY A 344 5.17 6.73 -12.88
C GLY A 344 6.60 6.61 -12.38
N ILE A 345 7.34 5.66 -12.95
CA ILE A 345 8.78 5.47 -12.76
C ILE A 345 9.38 5.16 -14.13
N ASN A 346 10.51 5.77 -14.45
CA ASN A 346 11.21 5.62 -15.73
C ASN A 346 10.29 5.91 -16.93
N GLN A 347 9.49 6.97 -16.85
CA GLN A 347 8.53 7.39 -17.88
C GLN A 347 7.39 6.40 -18.16
N LEU A 348 7.31 5.27 -17.43
CA LEU A 348 6.21 4.32 -17.50
C LEU A 348 5.21 4.65 -16.39
N TYR A 349 4.01 5.06 -16.79
CA TYR A 349 2.96 5.51 -15.89
C TYR A 349 1.90 4.43 -15.69
N GLU A 350 1.07 4.59 -14.66
CA GLU A 350 -0.22 3.92 -14.61
C GLU A 350 -0.96 4.05 -15.94
N PHE A 351 -1.68 2.99 -16.30
CA PHE A 351 -2.46 2.89 -17.52
C PHE A 351 -1.69 2.88 -18.85
N ASP A 352 -0.35 2.93 -18.85
CA ASP A 352 0.45 2.87 -20.07
C ASP A 352 0.46 1.49 -20.76
N ALA A 353 0.05 0.42 -20.06
CA ALA A 353 -0.10 -0.93 -20.61
C ALA A 353 -1.52 -1.47 -20.40
N GLY A 354 -2.53 -0.59 -20.43
CA GLY A 354 -3.95 -0.92 -20.22
C GLY A 354 -4.51 -0.40 -18.90
N SER A 355 -5.83 -0.30 -18.77
CA SER A 355 -6.50 0.38 -17.64
C SER A 355 -6.28 -0.26 -16.25
N LEU A 356 -5.65 -1.42 -16.19
CA LEU A 356 -5.31 -2.15 -14.96
C LEU A 356 -3.81 -2.12 -14.66
N SER A 357 -3.03 -1.37 -15.46
CA SER A 357 -1.58 -1.31 -15.34
C SER A 357 -1.11 -0.22 -14.40
N GLY A 358 0.00 -0.45 -13.70
CA GLY A 358 0.55 0.50 -12.74
C GLY A 358 1.68 -0.06 -11.90
N TRP A 359 2.10 0.68 -10.88
CA TRP A 359 3.22 0.33 -10.00
C TRP A 359 2.75 -0.33 -8.70
N MET A 360 3.34 -1.46 -8.38
CA MET A 360 3.16 -2.12 -7.09
C MET A 360 4.50 -2.22 -6.38
N TYR A 361 4.48 -2.18 -5.05
CA TYR A 361 5.68 -2.38 -4.25
C TYR A 361 5.54 -3.59 -3.34
N SER A 362 6.68 -4.17 -2.98
CA SER A 362 6.79 -5.21 -1.98
C SER A 362 7.96 -4.96 -1.04
N VAL A 363 7.86 -5.46 0.19
CA VAL A 363 8.94 -5.49 1.18
C VAL A 363 9.13 -6.94 1.61
N ASN A 364 10.33 -7.49 1.39
CA ASN A 364 10.68 -8.89 1.61
C ASN A 364 9.68 -9.86 0.92
N GLY A 365 9.28 -9.53 -0.32
CA GLY A 365 8.31 -10.29 -1.12
C GLY A 365 6.85 -10.15 -0.68
N TRP A 366 6.55 -9.42 0.39
CA TRP A 366 5.19 -9.11 0.80
C TRP A 366 4.72 -7.81 0.16
N PHE A 367 3.55 -7.81 -0.49
CA PHE A 367 2.99 -6.64 -1.17
C PHE A 367 2.02 -5.94 -0.22
N PRO A 368 2.38 -4.76 0.34
CA PRO A 368 1.51 -4.06 1.26
C PRO A 368 0.29 -3.49 0.52
N ASN A 369 -0.84 -3.44 1.20
CA ASN A 369 -2.10 -2.89 0.68
C ASN A 369 -2.35 -1.44 1.14
N TYR A 370 -1.28 -0.72 1.48
CA TYR A 370 -1.31 0.69 1.88
C TYR A 370 -0.15 1.43 1.22
N GLY A 371 -0.24 2.76 1.14
CA GLY A 371 0.69 3.57 0.36
C GLY A 371 2.13 3.53 0.85
N VAL A 372 3.06 3.76 -0.06
CA VAL A 372 4.52 3.65 0.15
C VAL A 372 5.06 4.54 1.27
N SER A 373 4.40 5.66 1.57
CA SER A 373 4.83 6.59 2.63
C SER A 373 4.39 6.17 4.02
N GLU A 374 3.39 5.30 4.12
CA GLU A 374 2.89 4.77 5.40
C GLU A 374 3.77 3.62 5.92
N TYR A 375 4.54 2.97 5.03
CA TYR A 375 5.49 1.93 5.44
C TYR A 375 6.75 2.56 6.02
N THR A 376 6.76 2.84 7.32
CA THR A 376 7.88 3.48 8.06
C THR A 376 8.67 2.52 8.97
N SER A 377 8.30 1.24 8.98
CA SER A 377 8.89 0.22 9.86
C SER A 377 9.99 -0.61 9.19
N LEU A 378 10.75 0.00 8.28
CA LEU A 378 11.88 -0.65 7.60
C LEU A 378 12.98 -1.05 8.60
N LYS A 379 13.59 -2.21 8.34
CA LYS A 379 14.68 -2.78 9.13
C LYS A 379 15.94 -2.87 8.29
N ASN A 380 17.08 -2.92 8.98
CA ASN A 380 18.36 -3.16 8.32
C ASN A 380 18.31 -4.48 7.55
N GLY A 381 18.68 -4.45 6.27
CA GLY A 381 18.68 -5.61 5.37
C GLY A 381 17.35 -5.89 4.67
N ASP A 382 16.28 -5.11 4.91
CA ASP A 382 15.02 -5.30 4.18
C ASP A 382 15.22 -5.13 2.67
N SER A 383 14.51 -5.94 1.89
CA SER A 383 14.48 -5.88 0.43
C SER A 383 13.17 -5.25 -0.05
N ILE A 384 13.25 -4.22 -0.88
CA ILE A 384 12.13 -3.48 -1.46
C ILE A 384 12.14 -3.73 -2.97
N SER A 385 11.00 -4.08 -3.55
CA SER A 385 10.84 -4.17 -5.00
C SER A 385 9.68 -3.32 -5.47
N PHE A 386 9.88 -2.55 -6.53
CA PHE A 386 8.83 -1.90 -7.30
C PHE A 386 8.68 -2.60 -8.65
N SER A 387 7.53 -3.22 -8.88
CA SER A 387 7.25 -3.98 -10.09
C SER A 387 6.07 -3.35 -10.83
N TYR A 388 6.24 -3.10 -12.12
CA TYR A 388 5.14 -2.70 -13.00
C TYR A 388 4.23 -3.91 -13.24
N THR A 389 2.92 -3.73 -13.10
CA THR A 389 1.90 -4.74 -13.41
C THR A 389 1.07 -4.27 -14.60
N ARG A 390 0.56 -5.21 -15.41
CA ARG A 390 -0.47 -4.96 -16.42
C ARG A 390 -1.88 -5.31 -15.93
N ASN A 391 -1.99 -5.98 -14.79
CA ASN A 391 -3.24 -6.57 -14.32
C ASN A 391 -3.35 -6.56 -12.79
N VAL A 392 -3.22 -5.36 -12.19
CA VAL A 392 -3.39 -5.12 -10.74
C VAL A 392 -2.66 -6.11 -9.81
N GLY A 393 -1.56 -6.71 -10.28
CA GLY A 393 -0.71 -7.65 -9.54
C GLY A 393 -0.92 -9.13 -9.84
N HIS A 394 -1.92 -9.53 -10.63
CA HIS A 394 -2.12 -10.95 -10.97
C HIS A 394 -0.93 -11.56 -11.72
N ASP A 395 -0.30 -10.78 -12.59
CA ASP A 395 0.94 -11.11 -13.30
C ASP A 395 2.20 -11.08 -12.40
N LEU A 396 2.06 -10.64 -11.14
CA LEU A 396 3.08 -10.68 -10.09
C LEU A 396 2.75 -11.75 -9.02
N GLY A 397 1.80 -12.65 -9.32
CA GLY A 397 1.35 -13.69 -8.40
C GLY A 397 0.66 -13.13 -7.15
N LYS A 398 -0.25 -12.17 -7.35
CA LYS A 398 -1.04 -11.52 -6.30
C LYS A 398 -2.55 -11.58 -6.51
#